data_AF-A0A2J7PND7-F1
#
_entry.id   AF-A0A2J7PND7-F1
#
_cell.length_a   1.000
_cell.length_b   1.000
_cell.length_c   1.000
_cell.angle_alpha   90.00
_cell.angle_beta   90.00
_cell.angle_gamma   90.00
#
_symmetry.space_group_name_H-M   'P 1'
#
loop_
_entity.id
_entity.type
_entity.pdbx_description
1 polymer ?
#
loop_
_entity_poly.entity_id
_entity_poly.type
_entity_poly.pdbx_seq_one_letter_code
_entity_poly.pdbx_strand_id
1 'polypeptide(L)'
;MINSYGLQAIVDVPTRIGSRSQTAIDQIILKKGLREYKFEVSETGFSDHSAQILQVQMKQKNKNKKGQARAEGEYRMVRNYSKKTFNI
;
A
#
# COMPACT_ATOMS: atom_id res chain seq x y z
N MET A 1 6.01 21.44 -5.20
CA MET A 1 6.20 20.08 -5.75
C MET A 1 6.81 19.20 -4.68
N ILE A 2 6.26 18.00 -4.42
CA ILE A 2 6.77 17.09 -3.35
C ILE A 2 8.24 16.68 -3.55
N ASN A 3 8.75 16.80 -4.78
CA ASN A 3 10.14 16.54 -5.15
C ASN A 3 11.16 17.37 -4.36
N SER A 4 10.84 18.61 -3.96
CA SER A 4 11.74 19.45 -3.15
C SER A 4 11.97 18.88 -1.74
N TYR A 5 11.07 18.01 -1.27
CA TYR A 5 11.18 17.29 0.00
C TYR A 5 11.87 15.93 -0.15
N GLY A 6 12.41 15.63 -1.34
CA GLY A 6 12.96 14.31 -1.63
C GLY A 6 11.90 13.22 -1.66
N LEU A 7 10.66 13.55 -2.01
CA LEU A 7 9.54 12.61 -2.15
C LEU A 7 9.12 12.47 -3.63
N GLN A 8 8.66 11.28 -4.00
CA GLN A 8 8.15 10.99 -5.34
C GLN A 8 6.86 10.18 -5.26
N ALA A 9 5.89 10.54 -6.09
CA ALA A 9 4.74 9.69 -6.38
C ALA A 9 5.17 8.57 -7.33
N ILE A 10 4.71 7.35 -7.10
CA ILE A 10 5.08 6.19 -7.92
C ILE A 10 3.90 5.55 -8.67
N VAL A 11 2.69 6.08 -8.48
CA VAL A 11 1.50 5.60 -9.17
C VAL A 11 1.21 6.51 -10.35
N ASP A 12 1.48 6.00 -11.55
CA ASP A 12 1.23 6.68 -12.83
C ASP A 12 0.13 6.01 -13.68
N VAL A 13 -0.39 4.87 -13.21
CA VAL A 13 -1.49 4.15 -13.86
C VAL A 13 -2.84 4.51 -13.24
N PRO A 14 -3.94 4.46 -14.02
CA PRO A 14 -5.27 4.65 -13.49
C PRO A 14 -5.60 3.62 -12.40
N THR A 15 -6.08 4.10 -11.26
CA THR A 15 -6.54 3.24 -10.16
C THR A 15 -8.03 3.29 -10.01
N ARG A 16 -8.69 4.35 -10.45
CA ARG A 16 -10.15 4.44 -10.51
C ARG A 16 -10.63 4.28 -11.94
N ILE A 17 -11.51 3.31 -12.17
CA ILE A 17 -12.13 3.02 -13.46
C ILE A 17 -13.63 3.25 -13.32
N GLY A 18 -14.07 4.42 -13.77
CA GLY A 18 -15.49 4.75 -13.92
C GLY A 18 -15.99 4.44 -15.32
N SER A 19 -17.32 4.44 -15.50
CA SER A 19 -17.96 4.20 -16.79
C SER A 19 -17.60 5.21 -17.89
N ARG A 20 -17.04 6.37 -17.53
CA ARG A 20 -16.70 7.47 -18.45
C ARG A 20 -15.26 7.99 -18.33
N SER A 21 -14.49 7.50 -17.37
CA SER A 21 -13.15 8.05 -17.08
C SER A 21 -12.27 7.04 -16.36
N GLN A 22 -10.97 7.09 -16.64
CA GLN A 22 -9.94 6.38 -15.91
C GLN A 22 -8.99 7.40 -15.29
N THR A 23 -8.78 7.34 -13.98
CA THR A 23 -8.00 8.37 -13.26
C THR A 23 -7.03 7.77 -12.25
N ALA A 24 -5.82 8.32 -12.18
CA ALA A 24 -4.76 7.96 -11.23
C ALA A 24 -4.83 8.86 -9.97
N ILE A 25 -5.94 8.82 -9.24
CA ILE A 25 -6.15 9.69 -8.06
C ILE A 25 -5.58 9.09 -6.77
N ASP A 26 -5.43 7.77 -6.70
CA ASP A 26 -4.85 7.11 -5.55
C ASP A 26 -3.32 7.15 -5.69
N GLN A 27 -2.61 7.60 -4.66
CA GLN A 27 -1.19 7.89 -4.75
C GLN A 27 -0.40 7.24 -3.62
N ILE A 28 0.73 6.62 -3.98
CA ILE A 28 1.74 6.16 -3.04
C ILE A 28 2.94 7.09 -3.19
N ILE A 29 3.32 7.73 -2.08
CA ILE A 29 4.45 8.67 -2.02
C ILE A 29 5.60 8.01 -1.26
N LEU A 30 6.76 7.94 -1.91
CA LEU A 30 7.98 7.34 -1.37
C LEU A 30 9.12 8.35 -1.29
N LYS A 31 10.09 8.06 -0.43
CA LYS A 31 11.37 8.78 -0.44
C LYS A 31 12.12 8.48 -1.73
N LYS A 32 12.61 9.53 -2.38
CA LYS A 32 13.45 9.44 -3.58
C LYS A 32 14.68 8.58 -3.30
N GLY A 33 14.92 7.61 -4.18
CA GLY A 33 16.04 6.68 -4.07
C GLY A 33 15.77 5.42 -3.24
N LEU A 34 14.55 5.20 -2.72
CA LEU A 34 14.15 3.86 -2.28
C LEU A 34 14.12 2.94 -3.51
N ARG A 35 14.98 1.92 -3.56
CA ARG A 35 15.11 1.02 -4.72
C ARG A 35 14.53 -0.38 -4.50
N GLU A 36 14.33 -0.78 -3.26
CA GLU A 36 13.96 -2.16 -2.88
C GLU A 36 12.46 -2.24 -2.57
N TYR A 37 11.64 -1.92 -3.58
CA TYR A 37 10.19 -2.11 -3.49
C TYR A 37 9.65 -2.77 -4.76
N LYS A 38 8.57 -3.53 -4.60
CA LYS A 38 7.71 -3.98 -5.69
C LYS A 38 6.38 -3.28 -5.55
N PHE A 39 5.85 -2.79 -6.66
CA PHE A 39 4.55 -2.14 -6.75
C PHE A 39 3.70 -2.88 -7.78
N GLU A 40 2.44 -3.12 -7.44
CA GLU A 40 1.45 -3.66 -8.36
C GLU A 40 0.07 -3.05 -8.09
N VAL A 41 -0.73 -2.96 -9.15
CA VAL A 41 -2.14 -2.56 -9.08
C VAL A 41 -2.97 -3.78 -9.45
N SER A 42 -4.00 -4.07 -8.67
CA SER A 42 -4.83 -5.27 -8.83
C SER A 42 -6.31 -4.90 -8.79
N GLU A 43 -7.05 -5.32 -9.82
CA GLU A 43 -8.50 -5.17 -9.86
C GLU A 43 -9.14 -6.18 -8.90
N THR A 44 -9.89 -5.67 -7.92
CA THR A 44 -10.48 -6.53 -6.88
C THR A 44 -11.94 -6.90 -7.16
N GLY A 45 -12.61 -6.19 -8.08
CA GLY A 45 -14.03 -6.39 -8.39
C GLY A 45 -15.01 -5.95 -7.30
N PHE A 46 -14.52 -5.44 -6.16
CA PHE A 46 -15.37 -4.97 -5.05
C PHE A 46 -15.61 -3.45 -5.06
N SER A 47 -14.87 -2.70 -5.86
CA SER A 47 -14.90 -1.24 -5.93
C SER A 47 -14.56 -0.78 -7.36
N ASP A 48 -14.98 0.44 -7.71
CA ASP A 48 -14.49 1.18 -8.89
C ASP A 48 -13.03 1.63 -8.74
N HIS A 49 -12.39 1.36 -7.61
CA HIS A 49 -10.96 1.51 -7.35
C HIS A 49 -10.23 0.16 -7.35
N SER A 50 -9.10 0.11 -8.04
CA SER A 50 -8.11 -0.96 -8.01
C SER A 50 -7.28 -0.87 -6.74
N ALA A 51 -6.96 -2.02 -6.16
CA ALA A 51 -6.07 -2.09 -5.02
C ALA A 51 -4.63 -1.75 -5.42
N GLN A 52 -3.96 -0.99 -4.57
CA GLN A 52 -2.54 -0.67 -4.71
C GLN A 52 -1.75 -1.47 -3.69
N ILE A 53 -0.81 -2.29 -4.16
CA ILE A 53 -0.01 -3.17 -3.30
C ILE A 53 1.44 -2.74 -3.41
N LEU A 54 2.02 -2.30 -2.29
CA LEU A 54 3.43 -1.97 -2.17
C LEU A 54 4.10 -2.97 -1.22
N GLN A 55 5.06 -3.70 -1.76
CA GLN A 55 5.95 -4.56 -0.97
C GLN A 55 7.29 -3.87 -0.80
N VAL A 56 7.68 -3.57 0.44
CA VAL A 56 8.97 -2.95 0.76
C VAL A 56 9.85 -3.98 1.45
N GLN A 57 11.07 -4.20 0.97
CA GLN A 57 12.04 -5.01 1.69
C GLN A 57 12.72 -4.17 2.77
N MET A 58 12.39 -4.45 4.03
CA MET A 58 13.09 -3.82 5.16
C MET A 58 14.37 -4.60 5.42
N LYS A 59 15.54 -4.03 5.08
CA LYS A 59 16.82 -4.53 5.59
C LYS A 59 16.81 -4.37 7.11
N GLN A 60 16.47 -5.45 7.82
CA GLN A 60 16.68 -5.50 9.26
C GLN A 60 18.19 -5.42 9.49
N LYS A 61 18.69 -4.23 9.84
CA LYS A 61 20.03 -4.12 10.43
C LYS A 61 20.00 -4.97 11.69
N ASN A 62 20.76 -6.06 11.70
CA ASN A 62 21.05 -6.84 12.90
C ASN A 62 21.56 -5.90 14.00
N LYS A 63 20.65 -5.40 14.84
CA LYS A 63 20.94 -4.68 16.07
C LYS A 63 20.17 -5.41 17.17
N ASN A 64 20.81 -6.46 17.69
CA ASN A 64 20.47 -7.19 18.90
C ASN A 64 19.03 -7.75 18.99
N LYS A 65 18.92 -9.07 19.11
CA LYS A 65 17.70 -9.89 19.30
C LYS A 65 16.87 -9.57 20.57
N LYS A 66 16.87 -8.33 21.08
CA LYS A 66 16.01 -7.85 22.18
C LYS A 66 14.99 -6.78 21.76
N GLY A 67 15.05 -6.30 20.51
CA GLY A 67 14.16 -5.24 20.01
C GLY A 67 13.15 -5.67 18.94
N GLN A 68 13.10 -6.97 18.58
CA GLN A 68 12.24 -7.47 17.50
C GLN A 68 10.73 -7.29 17.74
N ALA A 69 10.30 -7.11 18.99
CA ALA A 69 8.88 -6.92 19.32
C ALA A 69 8.30 -5.55 18.88
N ARG A 70 9.12 -4.58 18.46
CA ARG A 70 8.63 -3.22 18.13
C ARG A 70 8.39 -2.98 16.63
N ALA A 71 8.93 -3.82 15.75
CA ALA A 71 8.73 -3.69 14.30
C ALA A 71 7.52 -4.50 13.79
N GLU A 72 6.98 -5.43 14.58
CA GLU A 72 5.70 -6.10 14.30
C GLU A 72 4.48 -5.24 14.66
N GLY A 73 4.68 -4.09 15.34
CA GLY A 73 3.60 -3.25 15.88
C GLY A 73 2.93 -2.29 14.90
N GLU A 74 3.44 -2.10 13.67
CA GLU A 74 2.94 -1.06 12.76
C GLU A 74 2.27 -1.57 11.48
N TYR A 75 2.11 -2.89 11.31
CA TYR A 75 1.26 -3.44 10.25
C TYR A 75 0.03 -4.13 10.85
N ARG A 76 -0.90 -3.33 11.36
CA ARG A 76 -2.21 -3.84 11.78
C ARG A 76 -3.08 -4.03 10.52
N MET A 77 -3.11 -5.23 9.96
CA MET A 77 -4.19 -5.63 9.05
C MET A 77 -5.50 -5.68 9.85
N VAL A 78 -6.21 -4.55 9.95
CA VAL A 78 -7.55 -4.52 10.55
C VAL A 78 -8.56 -4.95 9.49
N ARG A 79 -8.84 -6.24 9.40
CA ARG A 79 -10.11 -6.74 8.87
C ARG A 79 -10.79 -7.57 9.95
N ASN A 80 -11.45 -6.89 10.88
CA ASN A 80 -12.42 -7.52 11.77
C ASN A 80 -13.74 -7.68 11.01
N TYR A 81 -13.95 -8.83 10.38
CA TYR A 81 -15.29 -9.25 9.98
C TYR A 81 -15.95 -9.96 11.15
N SER A 82 -16.89 -9.28 11.81
CA SER A 82 -17.90 -9.97 12.62
C SER A 82 -18.77 -10.77 11.66
N LYS A 83 -18.66 -12.11 11.69
CA LYS A 83 -19.67 -12.98 11.11
C LYS A 83 -20.97 -12.75 11.89
N LYS A 84 -21.84 -11.87 11.39
CA LYS A 84 -23.27 -12.02 11.65
C LYS A 84 -23.77 -13.09 10.70
N THR A 85 -24.19 -14.20 11.27
CA THR A 85 -24.88 -15.31 10.61
C THR A 85 -26.10 -14.76 9.87
N PHE A 86 -26.13 -14.93 8.55
CA PHE A 86 -27.39 -14.98 7.82
C PHE A 86 -27.58 -16.44 7.43
N ASN A 87 -28.50 -17.10 8.14
CA ASN A 87 -29.07 -18.36 7.68
C ASN A 87 -29.87 -18.06 6.42
N ILE A 88 -29.58 -18.79 5.34
CA ILE A 88 -30.52 -19.00 4.25
C ILE A 88 -31.06 -20.40 4.43
#